data_AF-A0A7S3R232-F1
#
_entry.id   AF-A0A7S3R232-F1
#
_cell.length_a   1.000
_cell.length_b   1.000
_cell.length_c   1.000
_cell.angle_alpha   90.00
_cell.angle_beta   90.00
_cell.angle_gamma   90.00
#
_symmetry.space_group_name_H-M   'P 1'
#
loop_
_entity.id
_entity.type
_entity.pdbx_description
1 polymer ?
#
loop_
_entity_poly.entity_id
_entity_poly.type
_entity_poly.pdbx_seq_one_letter_code
_entity_poly.pdbx_strand_id
1 'polypeptide(L)'
;MRILRLKRLGIVRFTFGDPGSLVDFIHCDNLCQGMMKAAEGLSEEKRAVAGGQVYFMSDGSPVNNFKHWQGIVQGAGYSWPTLRLPFLLVYYAGALMELACLAARLAGIPLTPLLSRTEVVKCAVTHYFKIDKARKELGYHPQSYDLTAIGAWYKEHGYGPAAESEQQRSRLHLLQWLLLCFVVMSVAVAVATFGLPVA
;
A
#
# COMPACT_ATOMS: atom_id res chain seq x y z
N MET A 1 3.02 -5.95 11.21
CA MET A 1 2.75 -5.41 9.85
C MET A 1 2.58 -3.89 9.85
N ARG A 2 3.11 -3.16 8.84
CA ARG A 2 3.01 -1.68 8.75
C ARG A 2 1.57 -1.17 8.69
N ILE A 3 0.69 -1.79 7.89
CA ILE A 3 -0.70 -1.32 7.73
C ILE A 3 -1.50 -1.39 9.03
N LEU A 4 -1.38 -2.48 9.80
CA LEU A 4 -2.04 -2.62 11.10
C LEU A 4 -1.48 -1.63 12.13
N ARG A 5 -0.17 -1.36 12.11
CA ARG A 5 0.43 -0.30 12.94
C ARG A 5 -0.17 1.06 12.61
N LEU A 6 -0.28 1.41 11.33
CA LEU A 6 -0.86 2.69 10.91
C LEU A 6 -2.36 2.77 11.22
N LYS A 7 -3.09 1.66 11.15
CA LYS A 7 -4.49 1.57 11.55
C LYS A 7 -4.66 1.78 13.05
N ARG A 8 -3.82 1.14 13.87
CA ARG A 8 -3.75 1.33 15.33
C ARG A 8 -3.40 2.76 15.73
N LEU A 9 -2.59 3.45 14.93
CA LEU A 9 -2.27 4.87 15.11
C LEU A 9 -3.36 5.81 14.57
N GLY A 10 -4.46 5.29 14.03
CA GLY A 10 -5.53 6.11 13.46
C GLY A 10 -5.17 6.84 12.16
N ILE A 11 -4.08 6.47 11.49
CA ILE A 11 -3.60 7.12 10.26
C ILE A 11 -4.35 6.58 9.03
N VAL A 12 -4.61 5.26 8.97
CA VAL A 12 -5.34 4.64 7.84
C VAL A 12 -6.85 4.70 8.11
N ARG A 13 -7.47 5.83 7.73
CA ARG A 13 -8.91 6.08 7.89
C ARG A 13 -9.66 6.29 6.58
N PHE A 14 -8.97 6.25 5.46
CA PHE A 14 -9.55 6.53 4.15
C PHE A 14 -9.02 5.56 3.10
N THR A 15 -9.79 5.39 2.03
CA THR A 15 -9.36 4.81 0.76
C THR A 15 -9.14 5.95 -0.25
N PHE A 16 -8.46 5.69 -1.36
CA PHE A 16 -8.24 6.69 -2.39
C PHE A 16 -8.03 6.04 -3.76
N GLY A 17 -8.11 6.86 -4.81
CA GLY A 17 -8.01 6.36 -6.18
C GLY A 17 -9.31 5.74 -6.70
N ASP A 18 -9.23 5.18 -7.90
CA ASP A 18 -10.35 4.53 -8.58
C ASP A 18 -10.69 3.18 -7.89
N PRO A 19 -11.95 2.94 -7.47
CA PRO A 19 -12.38 1.64 -6.94
C PRO A 19 -12.29 0.49 -7.95
N GLY A 20 -12.31 0.82 -9.24
CA GLY A 20 -12.12 -0.10 -10.34
C GLY A 20 -10.65 -0.40 -10.64
N SER A 21 -9.70 0.24 -9.94
CA SER A 21 -8.29 -0.06 -10.15
C SER A 21 -7.97 -1.48 -9.72
N LEU A 22 -7.20 -2.19 -10.55
CA LEU A 22 -6.83 -3.59 -10.33
C LEU A 22 -5.32 -3.72 -10.21
N VAL A 23 -4.87 -4.44 -9.20
CA VAL A 23 -3.46 -4.73 -8.98
C VAL A 23 -3.26 -6.22 -8.79
N ASP A 24 -2.07 -6.71 -9.17
CA ASP A 24 -1.70 -8.10 -8.93
C ASP A 24 -0.99 -8.28 -7.59
N PHE A 25 -1.31 -9.39 -6.94
CA PHE A 25 -0.61 -9.90 -5.77
C PHE A 25 -0.08 -11.30 -6.07
N ILE A 26 0.91 -11.70 -5.28
CA ILE A 26 1.43 -13.05 -5.31
C ILE A 26 1.69 -13.53 -3.88
N HIS A 27 1.13 -14.68 -3.54
CA HIS A 27 1.47 -15.36 -2.29
C HIS A 27 2.90 -15.90 -2.35
N CYS A 28 3.62 -15.93 -1.23
CA CYS A 28 5.02 -16.39 -1.22
C CYS A 28 5.16 -17.84 -1.71
N ASP A 29 4.22 -18.71 -1.36
CA ASP A 29 4.25 -20.11 -1.82
C ASP A 29 4.00 -20.22 -3.33
N ASN A 30 3.12 -19.39 -3.89
CA ASN A 30 2.89 -19.32 -5.33
C ASN A 30 4.12 -18.78 -6.06
N LEU A 31 4.81 -17.80 -5.48
CA LEU A 31 6.09 -17.33 -6.00
C LEU A 31 7.14 -18.45 -6.01
N CYS A 32 7.28 -19.18 -4.89
CA CYS A 32 8.16 -20.34 -4.79
C CYS A 32 7.81 -21.41 -5.82
N GLN A 33 6.53 -21.74 -5.98
CA GLN A 33 6.04 -22.66 -6.99
C GLN A 33 6.42 -22.20 -8.40
N GLY A 34 6.23 -20.92 -8.73
CA GLY A 34 6.61 -20.34 -10.01
C GLY A 34 8.11 -20.46 -10.29
N MET A 35 8.96 -20.19 -9.29
CA MET A 35 10.40 -20.35 -9.40
C MET A 35 10.82 -21.81 -9.62
N MET A 36 10.22 -22.75 -8.87
CA MET A 36 10.47 -24.18 -9.05
C MET A 36 10.04 -24.65 -10.45
N LYS A 37 8.88 -24.21 -10.94
CA LYS A 37 8.39 -24.54 -12.29
C LYS A 37 9.27 -23.95 -13.39
N ALA A 38 9.80 -22.75 -13.20
CA ALA A 38 10.78 -22.17 -14.11
C ALA A 38 12.08 -22.99 -14.14
N ALA A 39 12.57 -23.45 -12.98
CA ALA A 39 13.75 -24.31 -12.89
C ALA A 39 13.52 -25.67 -13.56
N GLU A 40 12.38 -26.32 -13.32
CA GLU A 40 11.97 -27.54 -14.04
C GLU A 40 11.90 -27.32 -15.55
N GLY A 41 11.42 -26.15 -15.98
CA GLY A 41 11.36 -25.73 -17.39
C GLY A 41 12.73 -25.57 -18.06
N LEU A 42 13.82 -25.52 -17.30
CA LEU A 42 15.20 -25.52 -17.83
C LEU A 42 15.79 -26.93 -18.00
N SER A 43 15.11 -27.96 -17.52
CA SER A 43 15.57 -29.34 -17.66
C SER A 43 15.60 -29.82 -19.12
N GLU A 44 16.45 -30.82 -19.40
CA GLU A 44 16.50 -31.49 -20.70
C GLU A 44 15.17 -32.17 -21.04
N GLU A 45 14.48 -32.74 -20.04
CA GLU A 45 13.15 -33.35 -20.19
C GLU A 45 12.12 -32.35 -20.73
N LYS A 46 12.20 -31.09 -20.28
CA LYS A 46 11.37 -29.99 -20.75
C LYS A 46 11.98 -29.23 -21.94
N ARG A 47 13.06 -29.76 -22.54
CA ARG A 47 13.79 -29.18 -23.68
C ARG A 47 14.20 -27.73 -23.44
N ALA A 48 14.52 -27.39 -22.19
CA ALA A 48 14.84 -26.03 -21.76
C ALA A 48 13.84 -24.96 -22.25
N VAL A 49 12.53 -25.26 -22.23
CA VAL A 49 11.46 -24.33 -22.66
C VAL A 49 11.54 -22.97 -21.96
N ALA A 50 12.03 -22.93 -20.71
CA ALA A 50 12.21 -21.70 -19.95
C ALA A 50 13.48 -20.89 -20.35
N GLY A 51 14.37 -21.45 -21.16
CA GLY A 51 15.64 -20.86 -21.53
C GLY A 51 15.48 -19.56 -22.30
N GLY A 52 16.05 -18.47 -21.77
CA GLY A 52 15.96 -17.13 -22.37
C GLY A 52 14.56 -16.52 -22.36
N GLN A 53 13.61 -17.12 -21.63
CA GLN A 53 12.24 -16.65 -21.56
C GLN A 53 12.00 -15.77 -20.33
N VAL A 54 11.09 -14.81 -20.50
CA VAL A 54 10.54 -14.00 -19.39
C VAL A 54 9.10 -14.45 -19.12
N TYR A 55 8.77 -14.57 -17.84
CA TYR A 55 7.45 -14.96 -17.35
C TYR A 55 6.97 -13.99 -16.27
N PHE A 56 5.71 -13.60 -16.34
CA PHE A 56 5.04 -12.95 -15.23
C PHE A 56 4.44 -14.01 -14.29
N MET A 57 4.66 -13.84 -13.00
CA MET A 57 4.07 -14.66 -11.94
C MET A 57 3.15 -13.80 -11.09
N SER A 58 1.92 -14.27 -10.86
CA SER A 58 0.95 -13.69 -9.94
C SER A 58 -0.02 -14.78 -9.48
N ASP A 59 -0.91 -14.45 -8.54
CA ASP A 59 -2.00 -15.35 -8.14
C ASP A 59 -3.08 -15.49 -9.24
N GLY A 60 -3.02 -14.67 -10.30
CA GLY A 60 -3.94 -14.73 -11.44
C GLY A 60 -5.35 -14.20 -11.14
N SER A 61 -5.53 -13.55 -9.99
CA SER A 61 -6.78 -12.94 -9.52
C SER A 61 -6.55 -11.46 -9.18
N PRO A 62 -6.45 -10.57 -10.18
CA PRO A 62 -6.23 -9.15 -9.95
C PRO A 62 -7.39 -8.55 -9.17
N VAL A 63 -7.08 -7.79 -8.12
CA VAL A 63 -8.06 -7.21 -7.20
C VAL A 63 -7.69 -5.76 -6.88
N ASN A 64 -8.66 -4.98 -6.42
CA ASN A 64 -8.36 -3.63 -5.94
C ASN A 64 -7.43 -3.70 -4.71
N ASN A 65 -6.41 -2.83 -4.69
CA ASN A 65 -5.40 -2.81 -3.62
C ASN A 65 -6.02 -2.72 -2.22
N PHE A 66 -7.03 -1.86 -2.01
CA PHE A 66 -7.66 -1.75 -0.70
C PHE A 66 -8.47 -3.01 -0.38
N LYS A 67 -9.26 -3.53 -1.33
CA LYS A 67 -10.04 -4.76 -1.13
C LYS A 67 -9.15 -5.94 -0.74
N HIS A 68 -7.96 -6.07 -1.33
CA HIS A 68 -7.01 -7.13 -0.96
C HIS A 68 -6.68 -7.12 0.54
N TRP A 69 -6.41 -5.94 1.11
CA TRP A 69 -6.08 -5.81 2.53
C TRP A 69 -7.29 -5.88 3.48
N GLN A 70 -8.52 -5.93 2.95
CA GLN A 70 -9.74 -5.92 3.74
C GLN A 70 -9.82 -7.11 4.71
N GLY A 71 -9.50 -8.32 4.25
CA GLY A 71 -9.50 -9.52 5.09
C GLY A 71 -8.58 -9.41 6.31
N ILE A 72 -7.40 -8.81 6.14
CA ILE A 72 -6.44 -8.62 7.25
C ILE A 72 -6.94 -7.57 8.23
N VAL A 73 -7.44 -6.43 7.73
CA VAL A 73 -7.91 -5.33 8.59
C VAL A 73 -9.14 -5.76 9.40
N GLN A 74 -10.11 -6.41 8.76
CA GLN A 74 -11.34 -6.87 9.40
C GLN A 74 -11.07 -8.09 10.30
N GLY A 75 -10.26 -9.05 9.85
CA GLY A 75 -9.84 -10.18 10.68
C GLY A 75 -9.08 -9.75 11.94
N ALA A 76 -8.30 -8.67 11.85
CA ALA A 76 -7.64 -8.05 13.00
C ALA A 76 -8.59 -7.30 13.95
N GLY A 77 -9.88 -7.19 13.61
CA GLY A 77 -10.91 -6.54 14.43
C GLY A 77 -11.07 -5.03 14.20
N TYR A 78 -10.44 -4.46 13.17
CA TYR A 78 -10.60 -3.05 12.84
C TYR A 78 -11.77 -2.80 11.89
N SER A 79 -12.39 -1.63 12.01
CA SER A 79 -13.41 -1.18 11.07
C SER A 79 -12.81 -0.81 9.70
N TRP A 80 -13.57 -1.12 8.65
CA TRP A 80 -13.19 -0.75 7.29
C TRP A 80 -13.38 0.75 7.06
N PRO A 81 -12.40 1.47 6.48
CA PRO A 81 -12.55 2.89 6.20
C PRO A 81 -13.67 3.15 5.17
N THR A 82 -14.59 4.05 5.51
CA THR A 82 -15.71 4.48 4.64
C THR A 82 -15.39 5.76 3.87
N LEU A 83 -14.47 6.58 4.38
CA LEU A 83 -14.06 7.81 3.73
C LEU A 83 -13.22 7.50 2.48
N ARG A 84 -13.49 8.20 1.38
CA ARG A 84 -12.68 8.15 0.16
C ARG A 84 -12.16 9.54 -0.18
N LEU A 85 -10.86 9.65 -0.42
CA LEU A 85 -10.21 10.89 -0.82
C LEU A 85 -9.87 10.88 -2.32
N PRO A 86 -9.92 12.04 -3.00
CA PRO A 86 -9.45 12.17 -4.38
C PRO A 86 -7.96 11.83 -4.49
N PHE A 87 -7.57 11.18 -5.59
CA PHE A 87 -6.18 10.78 -5.85
C PHE A 87 -5.21 11.95 -5.72
N LEU A 88 -5.50 13.09 -6.36
CA LEU A 88 -4.62 14.26 -6.38
C LEU A 88 -4.32 14.78 -4.97
N LEU A 89 -5.34 14.83 -4.10
CA LEU A 89 -5.16 15.28 -2.71
C LEU A 89 -4.14 14.40 -1.98
N VAL A 90 -4.28 13.08 -2.09
CA VAL A 90 -3.40 12.12 -1.42
C VAL A 90 -2.00 12.11 -2.06
N TYR A 91 -1.93 12.30 -3.38
CA TYR A 91 -0.66 12.40 -4.11
C TYR A 91 0.16 13.61 -3.65
N TYR A 92 -0.46 14.79 -3.55
CA TYR A 92 0.22 15.99 -3.05
C TYR A 92 0.58 15.87 -1.56
N ALA A 93 -0.26 15.23 -0.74
CA ALA A 93 0.10 14.94 0.64
C ALA A 93 1.35 14.05 0.74
N GLY A 94 1.48 13.04 -0.14
CA GLY A 94 2.69 12.22 -0.27
C GLY A 94 3.92 13.05 -0.70
N ALA A 95 3.74 14.00 -1.62
CA ALA A 95 4.81 14.91 -2.05
C ALA A 95 5.33 15.78 -0.90
N LEU A 96 4.42 16.37 -0.12
CA LEU A 96 4.76 17.18 1.05
C LEU A 96 5.47 16.36 2.13
N MET A 97 5.04 15.11 2.34
CA MET A 97 5.69 14.19 3.28
C MET A 97 7.12 13.86 2.84
N GLU A 98 7.36 13.62 1.56
CA GLU A 98 8.70 13.39 1.01
C GLU A 98 9.62 14.60 1.24
N LEU A 99 9.13 15.82 1.00
CA LEU A 99 9.88 17.06 1.25
C LEU A 99 10.20 17.24 2.74
N ALA A 100 9.22 17.00 3.62
CA ALA A 100 9.43 17.06 5.07
C ALA A 100 10.46 16.01 5.54
N CYS A 101 10.42 14.79 5.00
CA CYS A 101 11.42 13.76 5.26
C CYS A 101 12.81 14.17 4.75
N LEU A 102 12.90 14.81 3.58
CA LEU A 102 14.17 15.30 3.04
C LEU A 102 14.77 16.38 3.95
N ALA A 103 13.96 17.37 4.36
CA ALA A 103 14.39 18.42 5.28
C ALA A 103 14.83 17.85 6.65
N ALA A 104 14.07 16.90 7.20
CA ALA A 104 14.43 16.22 8.44
C ALA A 104 15.76 15.45 8.33
N ARG A 105 15.99 14.76 7.21
CA ARG A 105 17.26 14.07 6.95
C ARG A 105 18.44 15.03 6.87
N LEU A 106 18.27 16.19 6.23
CA LEU A 106 19.29 17.24 6.20
C LEU A 106 19.60 17.80 7.59
N ALA A 107 18.62 17.80 8.49
CA ALA A 107 18.79 18.17 9.90
C ALA A 107 19.29 17.02 10.80
N GLY A 108 19.65 15.85 10.25
CA GLY A 108 20.12 14.70 11.01
C GLY A 108 19.03 13.93 11.77
N ILE A 109 17.74 14.19 11.47
CA ILE A 109 16.59 13.55 12.12
C ILE A 109 16.11 12.37 11.28
N PRO A 110 16.09 11.13 11.81
CA PRO A 110 15.59 9.97 11.07
C PRO A 110 14.06 9.99 11.00
N LEU A 111 13.51 10.49 9.89
CA LEU A 111 12.07 10.47 9.62
C LEU A 111 11.75 9.51 8.47
N THR A 112 10.79 8.60 8.71
CA THR A 112 10.27 7.68 7.69
C THR A 112 8.93 8.20 7.17
N PRO A 113 8.73 8.33 5.85
CA PRO A 113 7.47 8.81 5.29
C PRO A 113 6.35 7.82 5.61
N LEU A 114 5.21 8.34 6.06
CA LEU A 114 4.01 7.52 6.29
C LEU A 114 3.40 7.02 4.98
N LEU A 115 3.48 7.86 3.95
CA LEU A 115 2.97 7.62 2.61
C LEU A 115 3.85 8.37 1.60
N SER A 116 4.35 7.67 0.58
CA SER A 116 5.09 8.26 -0.54
C SER A 116 4.22 8.40 -1.78
N ARG A 117 4.59 9.28 -2.72
CA ARG A 117 3.91 9.40 -4.02
C ARG A 117 3.90 8.07 -4.77
N THR A 118 5.00 7.33 -4.71
CA THR A 118 5.11 6.00 -5.34
C THR A 118 4.11 5.02 -4.75
N GLU A 119 3.92 5.02 -3.43
CA GLU A 119 2.90 4.18 -2.78
C GLU A 119 1.49 4.59 -3.20
N VAL A 120 1.21 5.90 -3.28
CA VAL A 120 -0.10 6.41 -3.73
C VAL A 120 -0.40 5.96 -5.15
N VAL A 121 0.54 6.15 -6.08
CA VAL A 121 0.38 5.76 -7.48
C VAL A 121 0.19 4.25 -7.60
N LYS A 122 1.01 3.44 -6.91
CA LYS A 122 0.85 1.98 -6.91
C LYS A 122 -0.50 1.54 -6.38
N CYS A 123 -1.02 2.17 -5.32
CA CYS A 123 -2.33 1.79 -4.78
C CYS A 123 -3.51 2.22 -5.65
N ALA A 124 -3.36 3.29 -6.45
CA ALA A 124 -4.45 3.93 -7.17
C ALA A 124 -4.52 3.60 -8.66
N VAL A 125 -3.42 3.17 -9.28
CA VAL A 125 -3.34 2.92 -10.73
C VAL A 125 -3.37 1.42 -11.02
N THR A 126 -4.16 1.03 -12.02
CA THR A 126 -4.26 -0.36 -12.48
C THR A 126 -2.92 -0.86 -13.02
N HIS A 127 -2.42 -1.95 -12.45
CA HIS A 127 -1.24 -2.63 -12.93
C HIS A 127 -1.30 -4.13 -12.58
N TYR A 128 -1.54 -4.96 -13.58
CA TYR A 128 -1.57 -6.41 -13.46
C TYR A 128 -1.04 -7.04 -14.75
N PHE A 129 -0.62 -8.28 -14.68
CA PHE A 129 0.02 -8.99 -15.78
C PHE A 129 -0.70 -10.28 -16.10
N LYS A 130 -0.65 -10.68 -17.38
CA LYS A 130 -1.15 -11.98 -17.80
C LYS A 130 -0.12 -13.06 -17.47
N ILE A 131 -0.58 -14.12 -16.83
CA ILE A 131 0.24 -15.30 -16.49
C ILE A 131 0.03 -16.47 -17.47
N ASP A 132 -0.62 -16.21 -18.61
CA ASP A 132 -0.99 -17.25 -19.59
C ASP A 132 0.23 -17.99 -20.14
N LYS A 133 1.35 -17.27 -20.34
CA LYS A 133 2.61 -17.86 -20.78
C LYS A 133 3.16 -18.85 -19.73
N ALA A 134 3.17 -18.47 -18.46
CA ALA A 134 3.62 -19.32 -17.37
C ALA A 134 2.72 -20.55 -17.21
N ARG A 135 1.39 -20.37 -17.34
CA ARG A 135 0.42 -21.48 -17.34
C ARG A 135 0.69 -22.47 -18.47
N LYS A 136 0.88 -21.97 -19.70
CA LYS A 136 1.03 -22.81 -20.89
C LYS A 136 2.37 -23.54 -20.95
N GLU A 137 3.47 -22.83 -20.68
CA GLU A 137 4.82 -23.37 -20.89
C GLU A 137 5.38 -24.06 -19.65
N LEU A 138 5.07 -23.54 -18.45
CA LEU A 138 5.63 -24.06 -17.19
C LEU A 138 4.62 -24.89 -16.39
N GLY A 139 3.34 -24.93 -16.80
CA GLY A 139 2.29 -25.59 -16.01
C GLY A 139 2.06 -24.90 -14.66
N TYR A 140 2.28 -23.58 -14.59
CA TYR A 140 2.11 -22.81 -13.36
C TYR A 140 0.62 -22.61 -13.04
N HIS A 141 0.17 -23.13 -11.89
CA HIS A 141 -1.21 -23.00 -11.41
C HIS A 141 -1.20 -22.49 -9.97
N PRO A 142 -1.43 -21.17 -9.75
CA PRO A 142 -1.41 -20.58 -8.43
C PRO A 142 -2.57 -21.09 -7.56
N GLN A 143 -2.30 -21.25 -6.27
CA GLN A 143 -3.31 -21.57 -5.26
C GLN A 143 -3.96 -20.31 -4.70
N SER A 144 -5.20 -20.44 -4.20
CA SER A 144 -5.91 -19.34 -3.55
C SER A 144 -5.65 -19.34 -2.05
N TYR A 145 -5.38 -18.17 -1.49
CA TYR A 145 -5.09 -17.98 -0.07
C TYR A 145 -6.06 -16.96 0.54
N ASP A 146 -6.64 -17.29 1.69
CA ASP A 146 -7.49 -16.38 2.46
C ASP A 146 -6.66 -15.60 3.49
N LEU A 147 -6.74 -14.27 3.39
CA LEU A 147 -6.01 -13.36 4.26
C LEU A 147 -6.71 -13.12 5.61
N THR A 148 -7.95 -13.57 5.78
CA THR A 148 -8.73 -13.39 7.01
C THR A 148 -8.08 -14.10 8.20
N ALA A 149 -7.53 -15.30 7.96
CA ALA A 149 -6.79 -16.06 8.96
C ALA A 149 -5.56 -15.29 9.49
N ILE A 150 -4.85 -14.57 8.60
CA ILE A 150 -3.73 -13.71 8.99
C ILE A 150 -4.20 -12.58 9.91
N GLY A 151 -5.33 -11.95 9.57
CA GLY A 151 -5.95 -10.93 10.43
C GLY A 151 -6.30 -11.45 11.82
N ALA A 152 -6.92 -12.64 11.89
CA ALA A 152 -7.27 -13.29 13.15
C ALA A 152 -6.03 -13.58 14.01
N TRP A 153 -4.96 -14.11 13.40
CA TRP A 153 -3.69 -14.34 14.08
C TRP A 153 -3.14 -13.05 14.69
N TYR A 154 -3.15 -11.92 13.96
CA TYR A 154 -2.72 -10.63 14.48
C TYR A 154 -3.59 -10.16 15.66
N LYS A 155 -4.90 -10.40 15.62
CA LYS A 155 -5.81 -10.05 16.72
C LYS A 155 -5.45 -10.82 18.00
N GLU A 156 -5.25 -12.13 17.89
CA GLU A 156 -4.88 -13.02 19.00
C GLU A 156 -3.55 -12.62 19.65
N HIS A 157 -2.62 -12.07 18.87
CA HIS A 157 -1.31 -11.62 19.34
C HIS A 157 -1.29 -10.14 19.80
N GLY A 158 -2.46 -9.54 20.08
CA GLY A 158 -2.55 -8.20 20.67
C GLY A 158 -2.37 -7.03 19.70
N TYR A 159 -2.50 -7.28 18.39
CA TYR A 159 -2.51 -6.22 17.36
C TYR A 159 -3.92 -5.73 17.00
N GLY A 160 -4.96 -6.23 17.70
CA GLY A 160 -6.31 -5.70 17.59
C GLY A 160 -6.44 -4.25 18.06
N PRO A 161 -7.63 -3.64 17.90
CA PRO A 161 -7.88 -2.28 18.38
C PRO A 161 -7.52 -2.17 19.85
N ALA A 162 -6.68 -1.20 20.20
CA ALA A 162 -6.56 -0.80 21.60
C ALA A 162 -7.91 -0.21 22.02
N ALA A 163 -8.29 -0.36 23.29
CA ALA A 163 -9.35 0.46 23.87
C ALA A 163 -8.87 1.92 23.85
N GLU A 164 -9.12 2.63 22.75
CA GLU A 164 -8.77 4.05 22.64
C GLU A 164 -9.63 4.82 23.64
N SER A 165 -9.01 5.45 24.63
CA SER A 165 -9.70 6.45 25.44
C SER A 165 -10.11 7.62 24.54
N GLU A 166 -11.33 8.15 24.71
CA GLU A 166 -11.82 9.31 23.93
C GLU A 166 -10.84 10.48 23.94
N GLN A 167 -10.11 10.64 25.04
CA GLN A 167 -9.11 11.69 25.24
C GLN A 167 -7.90 11.54 24.29
N GLN A 168 -7.50 10.31 23.98
CA GLN A 168 -6.42 10.03 23.04
C GLN A 168 -6.85 10.30 21.59
N ARG A 169 -8.13 10.02 21.29
CA ARG A 169 -8.76 10.35 20.00
C ARG A 169 -8.84 11.86 19.80
N SER A 170 -9.30 12.60 20.83
CA SER A 170 -9.38 14.07 20.82
C SER A 170 -8.02 14.73 20.63
N ARG A 171 -6.97 14.21 21.29
CA ARG A 171 -5.59 14.71 21.13
C ARG A 171 -5.03 14.49 19.73
N LEU A 172 -5.28 13.33 19.14
CA LEU A 172 -4.82 13.05 17.78
C LEU A 172 -5.54 13.95 16.75
N HIS A 173 -6.83 14.17 16.93
CA HIS A 173 -7.60 15.12 16.12
C HIS A 173 -7.08 16.56 16.25
N LEU A 174 -6.77 17.00 17.47
CA LEU A 174 -6.13 18.30 17.73
C LEU A 174 -4.78 18.43 17.02
N LEU A 175 -3.92 17.41 17.09
CA LEU A 175 -2.62 17.41 16.42
C LEU A 175 -2.76 17.42 14.89
N GLN A 176 -3.74 16.70 14.34
CA GLN A 176 -4.05 16.72 12.92
C GLN A 176 -4.52 18.11 12.45
N TRP A 177 -5.37 18.78 13.24
CA TRP A 177 -5.79 20.16 12.97
C TRP A 177 -4.62 21.15 13.07
N LEU A 178 -3.75 21.00 14.08
CA LEU A 178 -2.57 21.85 14.22
C LEU A 178 -1.59 21.68 13.05
N LEU A 179 -1.38 20.45 12.59
CA LEU A 179 -0.53 20.18 11.42
C LEU A 179 -1.15 20.75 10.14
N LEU A 180 -2.46 20.61 9.95
CA LEU A 180 -3.18 21.18 8.82
C LEU A 180 -3.08 22.72 8.83
N CYS A 181 -3.31 23.36 9.98
CA CYS A 181 -3.15 24.80 10.16
C CYS A 181 -1.72 25.26 9.87
N PHE A 182 -0.71 24.52 10.33
CA PHE A 182 0.68 24.84 10.05
C PHE A 182 0.98 24.78 8.54
N VAL A 183 0.50 23.75 7.85
CA VAL A 183 0.65 23.63 6.39
C VAL A 183 -0.06 24.79 5.67
N VAL A 184 -1.30 25.11 6.03
CA VAL A 184 -2.04 26.26 5.44
C VAL A 184 -1.29 27.57 5.67
N MET A 185 -0.82 27.81 6.89
CA MET A 185 -0.06 29.02 7.24
C MET A 185 1.25 29.10 6.45
N SER A 186 1.97 27.99 6.31
CA SER A 186 3.22 27.95 5.54
C SER A 186 3.01 28.24 4.05
N VAL A 187 1.89 27.77 3.47
CA VAL A 187 1.51 28.08 2.09
C VAL A 187 1.08 29.53 1.94
N ALA A 188 0.29 30.07 2.88
CA ALA A 188 -0.13 31.46 2.87
C ALA A 188 1.07 32.42 2.97
N VAL A 189 2.04 32.12 3.84
CA VAL A 189 3.29 32.88 3.95
C VAL A 189 4.07 32.80 2.64
N ALA A 190 4.23 31.61 2.06
CA ALA A 190 4.92 31.46 0.78
C ALA A 190 4.25 32.26 -0.36
N VAL A 191 2.91 32.28 -0.42
CA VAL A 191 2.15 33.09 -1.39
C VAL A 191 2.33 34.59 -1.14
N ALA A 192 2.36 35.01 0.13
CA ALA A 192 2.58 36.42 0.48
C ALA A 192 4.02 36.88 0.21
N THR A 193 5.01 36.01 0.41
CA THR A 193 6.43 36.33 0.19
C THR A 193 6.87 36.21 -1.26
N PHE A 194 6.22 35.34 -2.05
CA PHE A 194 6.56 35.06 -3.46
C PHE A 194 5.43 35.43 -4.42
N GLY A 195 4.52 36.33 -4.00
CA GLY A 195 3.40 36.81 -4.80
C GLY A 195 3.84 37.18 -6.22
N LEU A 196 3.15 36.58 -7.19
CA LEU A 196 3.35 36.70 -8.64
C LEU A 196 3.50 38.17 -9.07
N PRO A 197 4.38 38.48 -10.05
CA PRO A 197 4.41 39.81 -10.63
C PRO A 197 3.06 40.08 -11.29
N VAL A 198 2.31 41.03 -10.74
CA VAL A 198 1.13 41.59 -11.39
C VAL A 198 1.65 42.43 -12.55
N ALA A 199 1.41 41.97 -13.77
CA ALA A 199 1.52 42.76 -14.98
C ALA A 199 0.37 43.78 -15.06
#